data_AF-A0A1C4Z125-F1
#
_entry.id   AF-A0A1C4Z125-F1
#
_cell.length_a   1.000
_cell.length_b   1.000
_cell.length_c   1.000
_cell.angle_alpha   90.00
_cell.angle_beta   90.00
_cell.angle_gamma   90.00
#
_symmetry.space_group_name_H-M   'P 1'
#
loop_
_entity.id
_entity.type
_entity.pdbx_description
1 polymer ?
#
loop_
_entity_poly.entity_id
_entity_poly.type
_entity_poly.pdbx_seq_one_letter_code
_entity_poly.pdbx_strand_id
1 'polypeptide(L)'
;MMTPMGKQQDVGGTDRHSGSGAAAQDATDGGVEARLALAQDPGTAHLTLIDLAADPSPVVRRAVATRADAPAQALRPLTRDHDREVREAVARNPSTSIANLLRLVKDADRWVRWAVAGNPACDESVRRVMAQTADKELRGLLAESRDLEPELAARLVADVSPEVRERLAIHTHDPEVITALLADRTARVRKGLARNPRTTAAHRSALAQDPVPDVRAALVLAVALDEADLRLLVDDRSVQVRMAVATSEAVPSHLRQVLVDDPDEMVAGAAREFRPGAGASPVVRAPRVGHRAAGAGRGRPGNNTGR
;
A
#
# COMPACT_ATOMS: atom_id res chain seq x y z
N MET A 1 -19.92 66.32 59.06
CA MET A 1 -19.48 65.18 59.87
C MET A 1 -18.12 64.73 59.34
N MET A 2 -17.09 64.93 60.17
CA MET A 2 -15.67 64.64 59.92
C MET A 2 -15.36 63.15 60.17
N THR A 3 -14.60 62.52 59.24
CA THR A 3 -13.46 61.56 59.37
C THR A 3 -13.47 60.43 60.45
N PRO A 4 -12.69 59.30 60.33
CA PRO A 4 -11.42 59.20 59.60
C PRO A 4 -11.06 57.89 58.85
N MET A 5 -9.97 58.06 58.08
CA MET A 5 -9.03 57.08 57.58
C MET A 5 -8.73 55.92 58.54
N GLY A 6 -8.81 54.69 58.02
CA GLY A 6 -8.34 53.45 58.64
C GLY A 6 -7.13 52.90 57.89
N LYS A 7 -6.09 52.55 58.64
CA LYS A 7 -4.70 52.29 58.23
C LYS A 7 -4.51 51.12 57.27
N GLN A 8 -3.58 51.35 56.36
CA GLN A 8 -2.85 50.38 55.57
C GLN A 8 -2.10 49.40 56.48
N GLN A 9 -2.34 48.10 56.33
CA GLN A 9 -1.47 47.04 56.83
C GLN A 9 -1.02 46.18 55.66
N ASP A 10 0.30 46.23 55.49
CA ASP A 10 1.12 45.42 54.63
C ASP A 10 1.20 44.00 55.22
N VAL A 11 0.78 42.99 54.47
CA VAL A 11 1.12 41.59 54.77
C VAL A 11 1.44 40.90 53.47
N GLY A 12 2.73 40.64 53.28
CA GLY A 12 3.28 39.96 52.13
C GLY A 12 2.70 38.55 51.95
N GLY A 13 2.48 38.21 50.68
CA GLY A 13 2.16 36.86 50.23
C GLY A 13 2.73 36.67 48.84
N THR A 14 4.03 36.40 48.77
CA THR A 14 4.72 35.99 47.54
C THR A 14 4.36 34.56 47.19
N ASP A 15 3.23 34.34 46.50
CA ASP A 15 2.95 33.03 45.89
C ASP A 15 3.32 33.03 44.41
N ARG A 16 4.56 32.59 44.24
CA ARG A 16 5.28 32.31 43.00
C ARG A 16 4.43 31.47 42.05
N HIS A 17 3.90 32.10 41.00
CA HIS A 17 3.52 31.43 39.75
C HIS A 17 4.78 31.07 38.92
N SER A 18 5.77 30.42 39.54
CA SER A 18 7.03 30.03 38.92
C SER A 18 7.24 28.55 39.13
N GLY A 19 6.61 27.73 38.29
CA GLY A 19 6.80 26.27 38.32
C GLY A 19 6.57 25.58 36.97
N SER A 20 5.64 26.08 36.15
CA SER A 20 5.32 25.43 34.86
C SER A 20 6.07 26.01 33.66
N GLY A 21 6.53 27.27 33.71
CA GLY A 21 7.21 27.92 32.57
C GLY A 21 8.71 27.67 32.51
N ALA A 22 9.37 27.49 33.67
CA ALA A 22 10.82 27.34 33.74
C ALA A 22 11.30 25.97 33.24
N ALA A 23 10.56 24.88 33.52
CA ALA A 23 10.94 23.54 33.10
C ALA A 23 10.82 23.32 31.57
N ALA A 24 9.91 24.04 30.90
CA ALA A 24 9.75 23.95 29.45
C ALA A 24 10.88 24.67 28.70
N GLN A 25 11.38 25.80 29.23
CA GLN A 25 12.50 26.55 28.63
C GLN A 25 13.84 25.84 28.84
N ASP A 26 14.07 25.25 30.01
CA ASP A 26 15.30 24.49 30.32
C ASP A 26 15.38 23.16 29.53
N ALA A 27 14.23 22.57 29.17
CA ALA A 27 14.16 21.36 28.34
C ALA A 27 14.55 21.60 26.86
N THR A 28 14.39 22.83 26.37
CA THR A 28 14.76 23.22 24.99
C THR A 28 16.19 23.75 24.85
N ASP A 29 16.90 23.99 25.95
CA ASP A 29 18.28 24.51 25.95
C ASP A 29 19.36 23.41 26.07
N GLY A 30 18.95 22.15 26.27
CA GLY A 30 19.84 20.99 26.20
C GLY A 30 20.38 20.72 24.80
N GLY A 31 21.49 19.98 24.69
CA GLY A 31 22.06 19.55 23.41
C GLY A 31 21.07 18.77 22.54
N VAL A 32 21.38 18.60 21.24
CA VAL A 32 20.49 17.94 20.27
C VAL A 32 20.00 16.57 20.74
N GLU A 33 20.85 15.80 21.43
CA GLU A 33 20.51 14.49 21.98
C GLU A 33 19.43 14.56 23.07
N ALA A 34 19.49 15.55 23.96
CA ALA A 34 18.48 15.73 25.01
C ALA A 34 17.12 16.09 24.41
N ARG A 35 17.10 17.01 23.44
CA ARG A 35 15.86 17.42 22.75
C ARG A 35 15.29 16.29 21.89
N LEU A 36 16.15 15.46 21.30
CA LEU A 36 15.72 14.25 20.61
C LEU A 36 15.09 13.23 21.57
N ALA A 37 15.70 13.03 22.75
CA ALA A 37 15.13 12.15 23.78
C ALA A 37 13.74 12.65 24.23
N LEU A 38 13.59 13.97 24.45
CA LEU A 38 12.29 14.60 24.72
C LEU A 38 11.28 14.37 23.58
N ALA A 39 11.68 14.53 22.32
CA ALA A 39 10.80 14.27 21.19
C ALA A 39 10.35 12.79 21.11
N GLN A 40 11.19 11.86 21.56
CA GLN A 40 10.90 10.42 21.53
C GLN A 40 10.12 9.94 22.76
N ASP A 41 10.17 10.65 23.89
CA ASP A 41 9.51 10.26 25.13
C ASP A 41 7.97 10.36 25.01
N PRO A 42 7.22 9.25 25.16
CA PRO A 42 5.76 9.24 25.16
C PRO A 42 5.13 10.18 26.20
N GLY A 43 5.82 10.47 27.31
CA GLY A 43 5.35 11.33 28.38
C GLY A 43 5.48 12.84 28.11
N THR A 44 6.14 13.24 27.01
CA THR A 44 6.37 14.65 26.70
C THR A 44 5.07 15.41 26.45
N ALA A 45 4.92 16.55 27.12
CA ALA A 45 3.75 17.39 27.00
C ALA A 45 3.56 17.93 25.58
N HIS A 46 2.31 18.09 25.14
CA HIS A 46 1.98 18.57 23.80
C HIS A 46 2.58 19.94 23.48
N LEU A 47 2.65 20.85 24.47
CA LEU A 47 3.27 22.17 24.29
C LEU A 47 4.75 22.05 23.93
N THR A 48 5.49 21.18 24.63
CA THR A 48 6.89 20.91 24.32
C THR A 48 7.06 20.28 22.94
N LEU A 49 6.16 19.39 22.51
CA LEU A 49 6.19 18.85 21.14
C LEU A 49 5.93 19.92 20.08
N ILE A 50 5.10 20.93 20.38
CA ILE A 50 4.86 22.08 19.48
C ILE A 50 6.15 22.91 19.36
N ASP A 51 6.85 23.16 20.47
CA ASP A 51 8.12 23.89 20.44
C ASP A 51 9.21 23.11 19.70
N LEU A 52 9.33 21.80 19.95
CA LEU A 52 10.28 20.91 19.26
C LEU A 52 9.99 20.75 17.76
N ALA A 53 8.76 21.02 17.30
CA ALA A 53 8.46 21.06 15.87
C ALA A 53 9.13 22.25 15.15
N ALA A 54 9.63 23.24 15.88
CA ALA A 54 10.43 24.34 15.34
C ALA A 54 11.94 24.17 15.59
N ASP A 55 12.38 23.01 16.10
CA ASP A 55 13.78 22.78 16.45
C ASP A 55 14.72 22.99 15.25
N PRO A 56 15.91 23.61 15.42
CA PRO A 56 16.88 23.74 14.34
C PRO A 56 17.30 22.40 13.72
N SER A 57 17.33 21.32 14.50
CA SER A 57 17.74 19.99 14.07
C SER A 57 16.60 19.24 13.34
N PRO A 58 16.80 18.85 12.05
CA PRO A 58 15.79 18.06 11.33
C PRO A 58 15.54 16.70 11.97
N VAL A 59 16.52 16.13 12.69
CA VAL A 59 16.38 14.85 13.39
C VAL A 59 15.35 14.95 14.53
N VAL A 60 15.36 16.06 15.27
CA VAL A 60 14.38 16.33 16.34
C VAL A 60 13.00 16.58 15.76
N ARG A 61 12.88 17.42 14.72
CA ARG A 61 11.61 17.68 14.04
C ARG A 61 11.00 16.41 13.43
N ARG A 62 11.84 15.55 12.83
CA ARG A 62 11.43 14.25 12.30
C ARG A 62 10.91 13.34 13.42
N ALA A 63 11.59 13.32 14.57
CA ALA A 63 11.14 12.53 15.72
C ALA A 63 9.73 12.96 16.17
N VAL A 64 9.47 14.27 16.29
CA VAL A 64 8.12 14.80 16.55
C VAL A 64 7.13 14.34 15.48
N ALA A 65 7.49 14.47 14.20
CA ALA A 65 6.64 14.08 13.08
C ALA A 65 6.31 12.58 13.03
N THR A 66 7.17 11.71 13.56
CA THR A 66 6.93 10.25 13.58
C THR A 66 6.00 9.78 14.69
N ARG A 67 5.69 10.63 15.67
CA ARG A 67 4.88 10.23 16.81
C ARG A 67 3.40 10.08 16.47
N ALA A 68 2.81 8.93 16.74
CA ALA A 68 1.40 8.69 16.50
C ALA A 68 0.46 9.61 17.31
N ASP A 69 0.91 10.14 18.45
CA ASP A 69 0.17 11.08 19.31
C ASP A 69 0.54 12.55 19.05
N ALA A 70 1.32 12.85 18.00
CA ALA A 70 1.74 14.22 17.70
C ALA A 70 0.50 15.15 17.55
N PRO A 71 0.44 16.28 18.27
CA PRO A 71 -0.67 17.19 18.14
C PRO A 71 -0.69 17.82 16.74
N ALA A 72 -1.88 18.03 16.18
CA ALA A 72 -2.04 18.60 14.84
C ALA A 72 -1.34 19.97 14.67
N GLN A 73 -1.23 20.74 15.77
CA GLN A 73 -0.52 22.02 15.80
C GLN A 73 1.00 21.86 15.57
N ALA A 74 1.61 20.76 16.03
CA ALA A 74 3.02 20.45 15.77
C ALA A 74 3.22 19.94 14.32
N LEU A 75 2.30 19.13 13.78
CA LEU A 75 2.42 18.58 12.43
C LEU A 75 2.18 19.60 11.30
N ARG A 76 1.35 20.62 11.54
CA ARG A 76 0.99 21.64 10.54
C ARG A 76 2.18 22.44 9.97
N PRO A 77 3.11 22.98 10.77
CA PRO A 77 4.30 23.65 10.23
C PRO A 77 5.23 22.67 9.51
N LEU A 78 5.42 21.46 10.06
CA LEU A 78 6.31 20.43 9.52
C LEU A 78 5.91 19.93 8.13
N THR A 79 4.66 20.09 7.73
CA THR A 79 4.29 19.78 6.35
C THR A 79 4.96 20.74 5.33
N ARG A 80 5.50 21.91 5.73
CA ARG A 80 6.30 22.85 4.89
C ARG A 80 7.80 22.74 5.18
N ASP A 81 8.23 21.73 5.94
CA ASP A 81 9.62 21.63 6.36
C ASP A 81 10.57 21.65 5.16
N HIS A 82 11.73 22.28 5.31
CA HIS A 82 12.75 22.28 4.26
C HIS A 82 13.33 20.87 4.05
N ASP A 83 13.37 20.07 5.12
CA ASP A 83 13.83 18.69 5.08
C ASP A 83 12.73 17.76 4.55
N ARG A 84 13.08 17.01 3.50
CA ARG A 84 12.18 16.09 2.82
C ARG A 84 11.78 14.90 3.69
N GLU A 85 12.66 14.39 4.54
CA GLU A 85 12.37 13.26 5.42
C GLU A 85 11.41 13.66 6.54
N VAL A 86 11.48 14.91 7.01
CA VAL A 86 10.50 15.46 7.95
C VAL A 86 9.12 15.53 7.30
N ARG A 87 9.00 16.06 6.07
CA ARG A 87 7.71 16.10 5.36
C ARG A 87 7.14 14.70 5.10
N GLU A 88 8.01 13.75 4.73
CA GLU A 88 7.66 12.34 4.55
C GLU A 88 7.18 11.69 5.85
N ALA A 89 7.83 11.98 6.98
CA ALA A 89 7.39 11.50 8.30
C ALA A 89 5.99 12.02 8.64
N VAL A 90 5.70 13.31 8.40
CA VAL A 90 4.34 13.83 8.58
C VAL A 90 3.37 13.15 7.63
N ALA A 91 3.74 12.92 6.38
CA ALA A 91 2.88 12.24 5.41
C ALA A 91 2.55 10.79 5.80
N ARG A 92 3.42 10.08 6.53
CA ARG A 92 3.14 8.73 7.05
C ARG A 92 2.38 8.71 8.38
N ASN A 93 2.36 9.82 9.11
CA ASN A 93 1.80 9.86 10.45
C ASN A 93 0.27 9.68 10.43
N PRO A 94 -0.30 8.69 11.16
CA PRO A 94 -1.75 8.43 11.18
C PRO A 94 -2.58 9.57 11.78
N SER A 95 -1.97 10.45 12.58
CA SER A 95 -2.60 11.64 13.15
C SER A 95 -2.53 12.88 12.25
N THR A 96 -1.97 12.74 11.05
CA THR A 96 -1.95 13.83 10.07
C THR A 96 -3.36 14.11 9.54
N SER A 97 -3.85 15.32 9.81
CA SER A 97 -5.15 15.77 9.33
C SER A 97 -5.29 15.74 7.81
N ILE A 98 -6.53 15.57 7.32
CA ILE A 98 -6.87 15.64 5.90
C ILE A 98 -6.35 16.92 5.23
N ALA A 99 -6.47 18.07 5.91
CA ALA A 99 -5.97 19.35 5.38
C ALA A 99 -4.45 19.34 5.15
N ASN A 100 -3.69 18.66 6.01
CA ASN A 100 -2.25 18.49 5.84
C ASN A 100 -1.93 17.49 4.72
N LEU A 101 -2.67 16.38 4.61
CA LEU A 101 -2.53 15.42 3.51
C LEU A 101 -2.83 16.04 2.14
N LEU A 102 -3.90 16.83 2.03
CA LEU A 102 -4.26 17.58 0.81
C LEU A 102 -3.19 18.60 0.38
N ARG A 103 -2.30 18.98 1.30
CA ARG A 103 -1.15 19.82 0.98
C ARG A 103 0.03 18.98 0.52
N LEU A 104 0.34 17.92 1.25
CA LEU A 104 1.45 17.00 0.96
C LEU A 104 1.24 16.19 -0.34
N VAL A 105 -0.01 15.97 -0.75
CA VAL A 105 -0.31 15.33 -2.05
C VAL A 105 0.22 16.14 -3.24
N LYS A 106 0.47 17.44 -3.03
CA LYS A 106 1.06 18.38 -4.00
C LYS A 106 2.54 18.65 -3.73
N ASP A 107 3.19 17.89 -2.84
CA ASP A 107 4.61 18.05 -2.53
C ASP A 107 5.46 17.83 -3.79
N ALA A 108 6.60 18.53 -3.88
CA ALA A 108 7.52 18.38 -5.01
C ALA A 108 8.21 17.01 -5.01
N ASP A 109 8.45 16.42 -3.84
CA ASP A 109 9.14 15.13 -3.72
C ASP A 109 8.15 13.94 -3.84
N ARG A 110 8.51 12.98 -4.69
CA ARG A 110 7.68 11.80 -4.97
C ARG A 110 7.51 10.87 -3.76
N TRP A 111 8.48 10.78 -2.86
CA TRP A 111 8.44 9.92 -1.67
C TRP A 111 7.45 10.46 -0.65
N VAL A 112 7.35 11.79 -0.53
CA VAL A 112 6.32 12.45 0.28
C VAL A 112 4.93 12.16 -0.29
N ARG A 113 4.75 12.30 -1.60
CA ARG A 113 3.46 11.97 -2.27
C ARG A 113 3.09 10.50 -2.10
N TRP A 114 4.06 9.58 -2.13
CA TRP A 114 3.82 8.16 -1.86
C TRP A 114 3.42 7.91 -0.40
N ALA A 115 4.08 8.56 0.55
CA ALA A 115 3.70 8.46 1.96
C ALA A 115 2.24 8.88 2.22
N VAL A 116 1.73 9.91 1.50
CA VAL A 116 0.32 10.30 1.57
C VAL A 116 -0.61 9.17 1.10
N ALA A 117 -0.28 8.53 -0.03
CA ALA A 117 -1.10 7.45 -0.58
C ALA A 117 -1.25 6.25 0.38
N GLY A 118 -0.19 5.96 1.15
CA GLY A 118 -0.18 4.88 2.14
C GLY A 118 -0.66 5.28 3.54
N ASN A 119 -1.08 6.53 3.75
CA ASN A 119 -1.51 7.00 5.07
C ASN A 119 -2.88 6.42 5.46
N PRO A 120 -3.08 5.88 6.67
CA PRO A 120 -4.38 5.37 7.13
C PRO A 120 -5.51 6.42 7.16
N ALA A 121 -5.17 7.70 7.32
CA ALA A 121 -6.09 8.83 7.27
C ALA A 121 -6.33 9.34 5.84
N CYS A 122 -5.73 8.73 4.81
CA CYS A 122 -6.03 9.06 3.42
C CYS A 122 -7.48 8.68 3.11
N ASP A 123 -8.36 9.68 3.01
CA ASP A 123 -9.78 9.50 2.75
C ASP A 123 -10.11 9.69 1.25
N GLU A 124 -11.40 9.58 0.93
CA GLU A 124 -11.90 9.76 -0.43
C GLU A 124 -11.55 11.16 -0.99
N SER A 125 -11.54 12.20 -0.15
CA SER A 125 -11.24 13.56 -0.59
C SER A 125 -9.80 13.70 -1.08
N VAL A 126 -8.85 13.08 -0.36
CA VAL A 126 -7.44 13.04 -0.75
C VAL A 126 -7.25 12.18 -2.01
N ARG A 127 -7.85 10.97 -2.04
CA ARG A 127 -7.80 10.09 -3.22
C ARG A 127 -8.36 10.75 -4.48
N ARG A 128 -9.44 11.54 -4.34
CA ARG A 128 -10.02 12.28 -5.46
C ARG A 128 -9.03 13.26 -6.06
N VAL A 129 -8.33 14.03 -5.23
CA VAL A 129 -7.27 14.95 -5.66
C VAL A 129 -6.10 14.18 -6.30
N MET A 130 -5.69 13.05 -5.71
CA MET A 130 -4.65 12.19 -6.28
C MET A 130 -4.99 11.75 -7.71
N ALA A 131 -6.21 11.30 -7.98
CA ALA A 131 -6.54 10.90 -9.35
C ALA A 131 -6.75 12.07 -10.31
N GLN A 132 -6.96 13.31 -9.84
CA GLN A 132 -7.11 14.51 -10.69
C GLN A 132 -5.78 15.17 -11.06
N THR A 133 -4.68 14.77 -10.42
CA THR A 133 -3.36 15.37 -10.67
C THR A 133 -2.85 15.04 -12.08
N ALA A 134 -1.99 15.91 -12.63
CA ALA A 134 -1.26 15.62 -13.87
C ALA A 134 -0.15 14.57 -13.66
N ASP A 135 0.32 14.39 -12.42
CA ASP A 135 1.36 13.42 -12.07
C ASP A 135 0.87 11.97 -12.19
N LYS A 136 1.32 11.28 -13.25
CA LYS A 136 0.97 9.87 -13.49
C LYS A 136 1.45 8.93 -12.38
N GLU A 137 2.52 9.26 -11.66
CA GLU A 137 3.03 8.40 -10.58
C GLU A 137 2.03 8.35 -9.44
N LEU A 138 1.44 9.50 -9.11
CA LEU A 138 0.46 9.62 -8.04
C LEU A 138 -0.87 8.95 -8.39
N ARG A 139 -1.31 9.06 -9.65
CA ARG A 139 -2.47 8.31 -10.15
C ARG A 139 -2.20 6.80 -10.16
N GLY A 140 -0.98 6.39 -10.51
CA GLY A 140 -0.55 5.00 -10.48
C GLY A 140 -0.49 4.41 -9.07
N LEU A 141 -0.09 5.19 -8.07
CA LEU A 141 -0.16 4.76 -6.67
C LEU A 141 -1.60 4.52 -6.21
N LEU A 142 -2.52 5.39 -6.64
CA LEU A 142 -3.94 5.17 -6.38
C LEU A 142 -4.42 3.86 -7.03
N ALA A 143 -3.98 3.56 -8.25
CA ALA A 143 -4.31 2.34 -8.98
C ALA A 143 -3.86 1.03 -8.29
N GLU A 144 -2.91 1.09 -7.36
CA GLU A 144 -2.46 -0.06 -6.57
C GLU A 144 -3.30 -0.29 -5.31
N SER A 145 -4.22 0.62 -5.01
CA SER A 145 -5.11 0.51 -3.84
C SER A 145 -6.15 -0.59 -4.07
N ARG A 146 -6.38 -1.42 -3.05
CA ARG A 146 -7.30 -2.56 -3.14
C ARG A 146 -8.76 -2.12 -3.22
N ASP A 147 -9.10 -1.12 -2.43
CA ASP A 147 -10.46 -0.61 -2.27
C ASP A 147 -10.52 0.81 -2.85
N LEU A 148 -10.83 0.87 -4.14
CA LEU A 148 -11.09 2.13 -4.82
C LEU A 148 -12.60 2.36 -4.95
N GLU A 149 -13.00 3.60 -4.73
CA GLU A 149 -14.36 4.02 -5.02
C GLU A 149 -14.68 3.83 -6.51
N PRO A 150 -15.90 3.36 -6.86
CA PRO A 150 -16.26 3.04 -8.25
C PRO A 150 -15.98 4.18 -9.24
N GLU A 151 -16.24 5.43 -8.83
CA GLU A 151 -16.01 6.62 -9.66
C GLU A 151 -14.51 6.86 -9.91
N LEU A 152 -13.66 6.56 -8.93
CA LEU A 152 -12.21 6.65 -9.08
C LEU A 152 -11.68 5.50 -9.95
N ALA A 153 -12.19 4.29 -9.74
CA ALA A 153 -11.86 3.14 -10.56
C ALA A 153 -12.21 3.36 -12.04
N ALA A 154 -13.44 3.81 -12.33
CA ALA A 154 -13.89 4.14 -13.69
C ALA A 154 -13.00 5.20 -14.36
N ARG A 155 -12.57 6.20 -13.57
CA ARG A 155 -11.65 7.23 -14.06
C ARG A 155 -10.26 6.69 -14.37
N LEU A 156 -9.73 5.81 -13.53
CA LEU A 156 -8.42 5.18 -13.76
C LEU A 156 -8.47 4.16 -14.92
N VAL A 157 -9.59 3.48 -15.14
CA VAL A 157 -9.82 2.66 -16.35
C VAL A 157 -9.73 3.51 -17.61
N ALA A 158 -10.17 4.77 -17.55
CA ALA A 158 -10.07 5.73 -18.66
C ALA A 158 -8.77 6.57 -18.65
N ASP A 159 -7.79 6.27 -17.78
CA ASP A 159 -6.60 7.11 -17.64
C ASP A 159 -5.82 7.20 -18.96
N VAL A 160 -5.33 8.39 -19.28
CA VAL A 160 -4.54 8.64 -20.49
C VAL A 160 -3.25 7.82 -20.50
N SER A 161 -2.65 7.55 -19.33
CA SER A 161 -1.40 6.83 -19.18
C SER A 161 -1.65 5.31 -19.15
N PRO A 162 -1.12 4.53 -20.13
CA PRO A 162 -1.23 3.08 -20.09
C PRO A 162 -0.54 2.45 -18.87
N GLU A 163 0.46 3.13 -18.31
CA GLU A 163 1.16 2.68 -17.09
C GLU A 163 0.25 2.72 -15.86
N VAL A 164 -0.62 3.74 -15.76
CA VAL A 164 -1.62 3.82 -14.68
C VAL A 164 -2.65 2.70 -14.83
N ARG A 165 -3.14 2.49 -16.06
CA ARG A 165 -4.10 1.42 -16.36
C ARG A 165 -3.50 0.03 -16.15
N GLU A 166 -2.22 -0.18 -16.47
CA GLU A 166 -1.50 -1.43 -16.18
C GLU A 166 -1.39 -1.66 -14.67
N ARG A 167 -1.00 -0.66 -13.88
CA ARG A 167 -0.94 -0.77 -12.42
C ARG A 167 -2.31 -1.14 -11.83
N LEU A 168 -3.38 -0.54 -12.35
CA LEU A 168 -4.76 -0.89 -12.01
C LEU A 168 -5.06 -2.36 -12.35
N ALA A 169 -4.74 -2.78 -13.57
CA ALA A 169 -4.95 -4.15 -14.05
C ALA A 169 -4.27 -5.19 -13.15
N ILE A 170 -3.06 -4.93 -12.69
CA ILE A 170 -2.29 -5.85 -11.85
C ILE A 170 -2.91 -6.00 -10.46
N HIS A 171 -3.43 -4.92 -9.86
CA HIS A 171 -3.76 -4.88 -8.43
C HIS A 171 -5.26 -4.85 -8.12
N THR A 172 -6.12 -4.51 -9.09
CA THR A 172 -7.56 -4.42 -8.85
C THR A 172 -8.16 -5.73 -8.36
N HIS A 173 -9.09 -5.60 -7.42
CA HIS A 173 -9.92 -6.70 -6.91
C HIS A 173 -11.33 -6.67 -7.49
N ASP A 174 -11.68 -5.61 -8.21
CA ASP A 174 -13.01 -5.38 -8.76
C ASP A 174 -13.17 -6.13 -10.10
N PRO A 175 -14.12 -7.10 -10.18
CA PRO A 175 -14.37 -7.86 -11.40
C PRO A 175 -14.88 -6.99 -12.57
N GLU A 176 -15.58 -5.89 -12.32
CA GLU A 176 -16.05 -4.99 -13.38
C GLU A 176 -14.88 -4.23 -14.01
N VAL A 177 -13.93 -3.77 -13.17
CA VAL A 177 -12.68 -3.15 -13.63
C VAL A 177 -11.84 -4.15 -14.43
N ILE A 178 -11.71 -5.39 -13.97
CA ILE A 178 -11.01 -6.45 -14.72
C ILE A 178 -11.68 -6.65 -16.08
N THR A 179 -13.01 -6.75 -16.12
CA THR A 179 -13.78 -6.94 -17.35
C THR A 179 -13.56 -5.78 -18.32
N ALA A 180 -13.60 -4.54 -17.83
CA ALA A 180 -13.35 -3.36 -18.66
C ALA A 180 -11.93 -3.35 -19.25
N LEU A 181 -10.92 -3.70 -18.45
CA LEU A 181 -9.51 -3.70 -18.87
C LEU A 181 -9.14 -4.88 -19.80
N LEU A 182 -9.96 -5.94 -19.88
CA LEU A 182 -9.78 -6.99 -20.89
C LEU A 182 -9.90 -6.44 -22.31
N ALA A 183 -10.71 -5.40 -22.50
CA ALA A 183 -10.87 -4.71 -23.78
C ALA A 183 -9.88 -3.55 -23.98
N ASP A 184 -8.90 -3.35 -23.07
CA ASP A 184 -7.97 -2.23 -23.17
C ASP A 184 -7.18 -2.29 -24.48
N ARG A 185 -7.12 -1.17 -25.19
CA ARG A 185 -6.39 -1.05 -26.46
C ARG A 185 -4.89 -1.35 -26.34
N THR A 186 -4.30 -1.15 -25.17
CA THR A 186 -2.88 -1.33 -24.94
C THR A 186 -2.61 -2.74 -24.41
N ALA A 187 -1.87 -3.53 -25.19
CA ALA A 187 -1.51 -4.91 -24.82
C ALA A 187 -0.77 -5.01 -23.47
N ARG A 188 0.03 -4.00 -23.12
CA ARG A 188 0.70 -3.91 -21.81
C ARG A 188 -0.29 -3.93 -20.63
N VAL A 189 -1.46 -3.31 -20.78
CA VAL A 189 -2.51 -3.33 -19.75
C VAL A 189 -3.14 -4.71 -19.61
N ARG A 190 -3.47 -5.35 -20.74
CA ARG A 190 -4.00 -6.72 -20.77
C ARG A 190 -2.99 -7.75 -20.25
N LYS A 191 -1.70 -7.54 -20.51
CA LYS A 191 -0.59 -8.29 -19.88
C LYS A 191 -0.57 -8.10 -18.36
N GLY A 192 -0.88 -6.90 -17.87
CA GLY A 192 -1.10 -6.64 -16.45
C GLY A 192 -2.19 -7.53 -15.85
N LEU A 193 -3.34 -7.66 -16.55
CA LEU A 193 -4.42 -8.58 -16.13
C LEU A 193 -3.99 -10.05 -16.13
N ALA A 194 -3.18 -10.48 -17.10
CA ALA A 194 -2.64 -11.84 -17.13
C ALA A 194 -1.84 -12.19 -15.86
N ARG A 195 -1.30 -11.20 -15.17
CA ARG A 195 -0.57 -11.35 -13.90
C ARG A 195 -1.44 -11.18 -12.66
N ASN A 196 -2.71 -10.80 -12.82
CA ASN A 196 -3.61 -10.56 -11.70
C ASN A 196 -4.20 -11.88 -11.18
N PRO A 197 -3.94 -12.28 -9.92
CA PRO A 197 -4.42 -13.54 -9.36
C PRO A 197 -5.94 -13.57 -9.13
N ARG A 198 -6.62 -12.42 -9.23
CA ARG A 198 -8.08 -12.28 -9.09
C ARG A 198 -8.84 -12.50 -10.39
N THR A 199 -8.15 -12.77 -11.50
CA THR A 199 -8.80 -13.19 -12.75
C THR A 199 -9.56 -14.50 -12.56
N THR A 200 -10.80 -14.54 -13.05
CA THR A 200 -11.64 -15.76 -13.08
C THR A 200 -11.21 -16.67 -14.23
N ALA A 201 -11.71 -17.91 -14.26
CA ALA A 201 -11.49 -18.81 -15.40
C ALA A 201 -11.92 -18.17 -16.72
N ALA A 202 -13.10 -17.54 -16.77
CA ALA A 202 -13.58 -16.84 -17.97
C ALA A 202 -12.64 -15.70 -18.42
N HIS A 203 -12.10 -14.91 -17.48
CA HIS A 203 -11.11 -13.88 -17.81
C HIS A 203 -9.82 -14.48 -18.38
N ARG A 204 -9.36 -15.60 -17.80
CA ARG A 204 -8.15 -16.30 -18.27
C ARG A 204 -8.35 -16.91 -19.65
N SER A 205 -9.50 -17.51 -19.93
CA SER A 205 -9.81 -18.03 -21.27
C SER A 205 -9.88 -16.94 -22.34
N ALA A 206 -10.35 -15.74 -21.99
CA ALA A 206 -10.29 -14.58 -22.89
C ALA A 206 -8.85 -14.12 -23.14
N LEU A 207 -8.01 -14.05 -22.09
CA LEU A 207 -6.60 -13.70 -22.21
C LEU A 207 -5.77 -14.76 -22.95
N ALA A 208 -6.14 -16.04 -22.86
CA ALA A 208 -5.53 -17.12 -23.62
C ALA A 208 -5.79 -17.00 -25.13
N GLN A 209 -6.81 -16.22 -25.51
CA GLN A 209 -7.15 -15.92 -26.91
C GLN A 209 -6.70 -14.50 -27.34
N ASP A 210 -5.96 -13.78 -26.49
CA ASP A 210 -5.52 -12.42 -26.79
C ASP A 210 -4.73 -12.40 -28.11
N PRO A 211 -4.95 -11.41 -29.01
CA PRO A 211 -4.22 -11.34 -30.27
C PRO A 211 -2.70 -11.22 -30.07
N VAL A 212 -2.23 -10.67 -28.94
CA VAL A 212 -0.83 -10.39 -28.68
C VAL A 212 -0.16 -11.55 -27.93
N PRO A 213 0.90 -12.16 -28.50
CA PRO A 213 1.55 -13.34 -27.90
C PRO A 213 2.18 -13.05 -26.53
N ASP A 214 2.67 -11.83 -26.30
CA ASP A 214 3.24 -11.44 -25.01
C ASP A 214 2.20 -11.46 -23.86
N VAL A 215 0.92 -11.21 -24.16
CA VAL A 215 -0.16 -11.34 -23.16
C VAL A 215 -0.40 -12.82 -22.84
N ARG A 216 -0.51 -13.67 -23.88
CA ARG A 216 -0.72 -15.11 -23.73
C ARG A 216 0.43 -15.79 -23.01
N ALA A 217 1.68 -15.45 -23.35
CA ALA A 217 2.87 -15.97 -22.68
C ALA A 217 2.92 -15.54 -21.21
N ALA A 218 2.60 -14.28 -20.90
CA ALA A 218 2.53 -13.80 -19.53
C ALA A 218 1.49 -14.54 -18.69
N LEU A 219 0.34 -14.89 -19.30
CA LEU A 219 -0.72 -15.66 -18.64
C LEU A 219 -0.22 -17.04 -18.21
N VAL A 220 0.47 -17.76 -19.11
CA VAL A 220 1.05 -19.10 -18.85
C VAL A 220 2.04 -19.08 -17.68
N LEU A 221 2.80 -18.00 -17.54
CA LEU A 221 3.84 -17.87 -16.51
C LEU A 221 3.31 -17.41 -15.16
N ALA A 222 2.17 -16.70 -15.13
CA ALA A 222 1.73 -15.99 -13.93
C ALA A 222 0.63 -16.72 -13.14
N VAL A 223 -0.27 -17.43 -13.81
CA VAL A 223 -1.45 -18.05 -13.18
C VAL A 223 -1.64 -19.49 -13.60
N ALA A 224 -2.24 -20.31 -12.73
CA ALA A 224 -2.68 -21.64 -13.10
C ALA A 224 -3.84 -21.55 -14.11
N LEU A 225 -3.75 -22.32 -15.18
CA LEU A 225 -4.75 -22.35 -16.25
C LEU A 225 -5.47 -23.69 -16.27
N ASP A 226 -6.72 -23.66 -16.72
CA ASP A 226 -7.49 -24.86 -16.95
C ASP A 226 -6.94 -25.60 -18.18
N GLU A 227 -7.13 -26.91 -18.21
CA GLU A 227 -6.51 -27.76 -19.25
C GLU A 227 -6.97 -27.40 -20.67
N ALA A 228 -8.21 -26.90 -20.82
CA ALA A 228 -8.74 -26.45 -22.10
C ALA A 228 -7.94 -25.27 -22.67
N ASP A 229 -7.64 -24.26 -21.84
CA ASP A 229 -6.85 -23.10 -22.24
C ASP A 229 -5.39 -23.49 -22.51
N LEU A 230 -4.82 -24.39 -21.70
CA LEU A 230 -3.46 -24.88 -21.92
C LEU A 230 -3.32 -25.65 -23.24
N ARG A 231 -4.29 -26.47 -23.63
CA ARG A 231 -4.25 -27.16 -24.93
C ARG A 231 -4.21 -26.18 -26.09
N LEU A 232 -5.00 -25.10 -26.03
CA LEU A 232 -4.94 -24.03 -27.02
C LEU A 232 -3.56 -23.35 -27.08
N LEU A 233 -2.90 -23.19 -25.93
CA LEU A 233 -1.59 -22.52 -25.83
C LEU A 233 -0.41 -23.44 -26.18
N VAL A 234 -0.56 -24.76 -26.06
CA VAL A 234 0.41 -25.76 -26.56
C VAL A 234 0.51 -25.66 -28.08
N ASP A 235 -0.63 -25.57 -28.76
CA ASP A 235 -0.70 -25.45 -30.23
C ASP A 235 -0.60 -23.98 -30.71
N ASP A 236 -0.12 -23.06 -29.86
CA ASP A 236 -0.11 -21.64 -30.17
C ASP A 236 0.80 -21.35 -31.38
N ARG A 237 0.31 -20.51 -32.30
CA ARG A 237 1.09 -20.08 -33.47
C ARG A 237 2.40 -19.38 -33.14
N SER A 238 2.53 -18.81 -31.94
CA SER A 238 3.72 -18.09 -31.49
C SER A 238 4.68 -19.02 -30.73
N VAL A 239 5.91 -19.11 -31.25
CA VAL A 239 7.03 -19.78 -30.57
C VAL A 239 7.22 -19.27 -29.14
N GLN A 240 7.05 -17.96 -28.90
CA GLN A 240 7.16 -17.37 -27.57
C GLN A 240 6.16 -17.97 -26.56
N VAL A 241 4.92 -18.23 -27.00
CA VAL A 241 3.88 -18.80 -26.14
C VAL A 241 4.18 -20.26 -25.87
N ARG A 242 4.52 -21.04 -26.90
CA ARG A 242 4.90 -22.45 -26.73
C ARG A 242 6.14 -22.62 -25.86
N MET A 243 7.12 -21.72 -25.98
CA MET A 243 8.28 -21.63 -25.08
C MET A 243 7.85 -21.39 -23.62
N ALA A 244 6.89 -20.49 -23.38
CA ALA A 244 6.36 -20.25 -22.05
C ALA A 244 5.67 -21.50 -21.48
N VAL A 245 4.96 -22.27 -22.32
CA VAL A 245 4.32 -23.53 -21.93
C VAL A 245 5.38 -24.59 -21.58
N ALA A 246 6.43 -24.74 -22.39
CA ALA A 246 7.53 -25.67 -22.15
C ALA A 246 8.28 -25.38 -20.84
N THR A 247 8.43 -24.10 -20.49
CA THR A 247 9.26 -23.66 -19.34
C THR A 247 8.46 -23.42 -18.05
N SER A 248 7.13 -23.31 -18.11
CA SER A 248 6.30 -23.04 -16.94
C SER A 248 6.11 -24.29 -16.06
N GLU A 249 6.42 -24.15 -14.77
CA GLU A 249 6.17 -25.20 -13.77
C GLU A 249 4.67 -25.44 -13.51
N ALA A 250 3.83 -24.44 -13.79
CA ALA A 250 2.39 -24.54 -13.59
C ALA A 250 1.72 -25.45 -14.64
N VAL A 251 2.39 -25.74 -15.75
CA VAL A 251 1.86 -26.58 -16.82
C VAL A 251 2.06 -28.06 -16.48
N PRO A 252 0.99 -28.90 -16.55
CA PRO A 252 1.10 -30.34 -16.38
C PRO A 252 2.14 -30.99 -17.29
N SER A 253 2.82 -32.03 -16.81
CA SER A 253 3.92 -32.67 -17.55
C SER A 253 3.47 -33.27 -18.87
N HIS A 254 2.26 -33.85 -18.94
CA HIS A 254 1.74 -34.46 -20.17
C HIS A 254 1.52 -33.43 -21.28
N LEU A 255 1.08 -32.21 -20.95
CA LEU A 255 0.93 -31.14 -21.92
C LEU A 255 2.28 -30.60 -22.39
N ARG A 256 3.28 -30.52 -21.50
CA ARG A 256 4.64 -30.15 -21.90
C ARG A 256 5.32 -31.19 -22.76
N GLN A 257 5.05 -32.48 -22.53
CA GLN A 257 5.61 -33.56 -23.33
C GLN A 257 5.16 -33.50 -24.80
N VAL A 258 3.99 -32.92 -25.10
CA VAL A 258 3.56 -32.66 -26.49
C VAL A 258 4.57 -31.78 -27.23
N LEU A 259 5.25 -30.87 -26.53
CA LEU A 259 6.20 -29.93 -27.13
C LEU A 259 7.59 -30.55 -27.37
N VAL A 260 7.85 -31.80 -26.98
CA VAL A 260 9.15 -32.48 -27.24
C VAL A 260 9.45 -32.62 -28.73
N ASP A 261 8.40 -32.69 -29.54
CA ASP A 261 8.44 -32.77 -31.00
C ASP A 261 7.98 -31.45 -31.65
N ASP A 262 8.09 -30.31 -30.93
CA ASP A 262 7.75 -29.00 -31.49
C ASP A 262 8.62 -28.71 -32.74
N PRO A 263 8.04 -28.12 -33.81
CA PRO A 263 8.80 -27.75 -35.00
C PRO A 263 9.92 -26.72 -34.72
N ASP A 264 9.81 -25.96 -33.63
CA ASP A 264 10.87 -25.06 -33.17
C ASP A 264 11.79 -25.78 -32.16
N GLU A 265 13.05 -25.98 -32.55
CA GLU A 265 14.01 -26.75 -31.74
C GLU A 265 14.31 -26.12 -30.38
N MET A 266 14.16 -24.79 -30.23
CA MET A 266 14.34 -24.16 -28.92
C MET A 266 13.21 -24.59 -27.97
N VAL A 267 11.96 -24.63 -28.47
CA VAL A 267 10.81 -25.09 -27.69
C VAL A 267 10.95 -26.57 -27.36
N ALA A 268 11.32 -27.38 -28.35
CA ALA A 268 11.52 -28.81 -28.20
C ALA A 268 12.62 -29.14 -27.18
N GLY A 269 13.77 -28.48 -27.29
CA GLY A 269 14.88 -28.58 -26.34
C GLY A 269 14.44 -28.21 -24.92
N ALA A 270 13.74 -27.07 -24.75
CA ALA A 270 13.24 -26.64 -23.44
C ALA A 270 12.29 -27.67 -22.80
N ALA A 271 11.41 -28.30 -23.60
CA ALA A 271 10.51 -29.34 -23.12
C ALA A 271 11.25 -30.62 -22.69
N ARG A 272 12.27 -31.04 -23.45
CA ARG A 272 13.10 -32.22 -23.13
C ARG A 272 13.96 -32.02 -21.88
N GLU A 273 14.51 -30.82 -21.72
CA GLU A 273 15.43 -30.48 -20.64
C GLU A 273 14.74 -30.04 -19.36
N PHE A 274 13.42 -29.85 -19.36
CA PHE A 274 12.68 -29.34 -18.21
C PHE A 274 12.92 -30.20 -16.95
N ARG A 275 13.34 -29.54 -15.87
CA ARG A 275 13.48 -30.14 -14.53
C ARG A 275 12.62 -29.36 -13.51
N PRO A 276 11.69 -30.01 -12.80
CA PRO A 276 10.91 -29.34 -11.76
C PRO A 276 11.81 -28.80 -10.63
N GLY A 277 11.59 -27.56 -10.18
CA GLY A 277 12.28 -26.99 -9.02
C GLY A 277 13.64 -26.35 -9.31
N ALA A 278 14.05 -26.23 -10.57
CA ALA A 278 15.30 -25.57 -10.97
C ALA A 278 15.16 -24.03 -11.09
N GLY A 279 13.93 -23.49 -11.09
CA GLY A 279 13.66 -22.06 -11.21
C GLY A 279 12.81 -21.52 -10.06
N ALA A 280 13.36 -20.61 -9.26
CA ALA A 280 12.62 -19.93 -8.21
C ALA A 280 11.66 -18.88 -8.82
N SER A 281 10.35 -19.17 -8.84
CA SER A 281 9.31 -18.14 -8.77
C SER A 281 8.05 -18.73 -8.15
N PRO A 282 7.54 -18.18 -7.03
CA PRO A 282 6.37 -18.72 -6.38
C PRO A 282 5.15 -18.45 -7.26
N VAL A 283 4.61 -19.50 -7.88
CA VAL A 283 3.26 -19.49 -8.45
C VAL A 283 2.31 -19.08 -7.33
N VAL A 284 1.58 -17.98 -7.51
CA VAL A 284 0.52 -17.57 -6.57
C VAL A 284 -0.61 -18.57 -6.69
N ARG A 285 -0.58 -19.61 -5.86
CA ARG A 285 -1.68 -20.58 -5.75
C ARG A 285 -2.88 -19.87 -5.14
N ALA A 286 -4.03 -19.97 -5.81
CA ALA A 286 -5.30 -19.51 -5.25
C ALA A 286 -5.55 -20.21 -3.90
N PRO A 287 -6.05 -19.49 -2.87
CA PRO A 287 -6.36 -20.10 -1.59
C PRO A 287 -7.44 -21.15 -1.80
N ARG A 288 -7.14 -22.40 -1.40
CA ARG A 288 -8.15 -23.45 -1.29
C ARG A 288 -9.14 -22.99 -0.23
N VAL A 289 -10.39 -22.77 -0.62
CA VAL A 289 -11.49 -22.55 0.30
C VAL A 289 -11.71 -23.86 1.07
N GLY A 290 -11.04 -23.98 2.21
CA GLY A 290 -11.27 -25.06 3.15
C GLY A 290 -12.61 -24.82 3.84
N HIS A 291 -13.64 -25.58 3.46
CA HIS A 291 -14.83 -25.74 4.28
C HIS A 291 -14.40 -26.32 5.64
N ARG A 292 -14.28 -25.44 6.65
CA ARG A 292 -14.22 -25.86 8.04
C ARG A 292 -15.63 -26.33 8.42
N ALA A 293 -15.80 -27.65 8.48
CA ALA A 293 -16.95 -28.27 9.11
C ALA A 293 -17.00 -27.82 10.59
N ALA A 294 -18.11 -27.19 10.97
CA ALA A 294 -18.40 -26.86 12.35
C ALA A 294 -18.53 -28.15 13.18
N GLY A 295 -17.59 -28.37 14.09
CA GLY A 295 -17.69 -29.43 15.09
C GLY A 295 -18.80 -29.08 16.09
N ALA A 296 -19.98 -29.66 15.89
CA ALA A 296 -21.03 -29.68 16.89
C ALA A 296 -20.59 -30.59 18.06
N GLY A 297 -20.57 -30.01 19.26
CA GLY A 297 -20.17 -30.66 20.49
C GLY A 297 -21.01 -31.92 20.78
N ARG A 298 -20.32 -33.03 21.04
CA ARG A 298 -20.94 -34.22 21.64
C ARG A 298 -21.13 -33.98 23.14
N GLY A 299 -22.39 -34.05 23.55
CA GLY A 299 -22.82 -33.99 24.94
C GLY A 299 -22.20 -35.11 25.79
N ARG A 300 -21.94 -34.76 27.05
CA ARG A 300 -21.68 -35.70 28.14
C ARG A 300 -22.97 -36.48 28.44
N PRO A 301 -22.92 -37.80 28.61
CA PRO A 301 -23.81 -38.49 29.53
C PRO A 301 -23.13 -38.62 30.89
N GLY A 302 -23.92 -38.40 31.94
CA GLY A 302 -23.51 -38.63 33.32
C GLY A 302 -23.50 -40.10 33.72
N ASN A 303 -23.25 -40.28 35.00
CA ASN A 303 -23.45 -41.44 35.86
C ASN A 303 -22.35 -42.52 35.95
N ASN A 304 -21.68 -42.47 37.12
CA ASN A 304 -21.83 -43.43 38.22
C ASN A 304 -20.59 -44.27 38.57
N THR A 305 -20.16 -44.13 39.82
CA THR A 305 -19.57 -45.10 40.78
C THR A 305 -18.68 -44.30 41.75
N GLY A 306 -18.76 -44.39 43.07
CA GLY A 306 -19.28 -45.42 43.93
C GLY A 306 -18.21 -45.71 44.98
N ARG A 307 -18.26 -44.99 46.11
CA ARG A 307 -17.82 -45.32 47.50
C ARG A 307 -17.49 -44.06 48.28
#